data_AF-A0A1D6L8W8-F1
#
_entry.id   AF-A0A1D6L8W8-F1
#
_cell.length_a   1.000
_cell.length_b   1.000
_cell.length_c   1.000
_cell.angle_alpha   90.00
_cell.angle_beta   90.00
_cell.angle_gamma   90.00
#
_symmetry.space_group_name_H-M   'P 1'
#
loop_
_entity.id
_entity.type
_entity.pdbx_description
1 polymer ?
#
loop_
_entity_poly.entity_id
_entity_poly.type
_entity_poly.pdbx_seq_one_letter_code
_entity_poly.pdbx_strand_id
1 'polypeptide(L)'
;MKTQSESSLLSNFRSQRGERILEVDGTLTTQPVLEHVGISTWPGRLILTDHALYFEALRVVTYDKPKVYELAEDLKQVVKPELTGPWGSRLFDKAVMYKSTTLTEPVIIEFPELAGHSRRDYWLAIISEVLYAHRFVRKFDISGIDKEETILKAVLGIMRLQAIEELHFEVPNRYESLLLFSQCDKLPGGDVILETLASSIASRTSDRTNQPGTSRGMHAVLSNLGMVSPVNSGERLFVGEIVVGEISALQKAVTDSMNNYKKVELAQASVDGVKVDGLDTNLAVMKELLSPVSELWRVLLLLTSWDEPMKSMLFCFLFSYIIIRGWVIYFIVTVLLFSATFMFLTRLTNQGKQMSEVKVVSPPPLNTMEQLLAVQNAISKIEELVQDANIVLLKIRALLLAFPSQATDRAILALVLMALSLAIVPTKVLLLLVFLEVSTNNSPLRRASTERCTRRLREWWFSIPAAPVVVEKEKEDKKTR
;
A
#
# COMPACT_ATOMS: atom_id res chain seq x y z
N MET A 1 -1.22 -30.28 -9.02
CA MET A 1 -2.37 -29.72 -9.76
C MET A 1 -3.58 -30.55 -9.42
N LYS A 2 -4.62 -29.93 -8.83
CA LYS A 2 -5.88 -30.61 -8.55
C LYS A 2 -6.49 -31.04 -9.90
N THR A 3 -6.45 -32.32 -10.21
CA THR A 3 -6.96 -32.92 -11.46
C THR A 3 -8.49 -33.08 -11.46
N GLN A 4 -9.20 -32.27 -10.68
CA GLN A 4 -10.65 -32.38 -10.53
C GLN A 4 -11.34 -31.16 -11.11
N SER A 5 -11.63 -31.24 -12.41
CA SER A 5 -12.95 -30.95 -12.98
C SER A 5 -12.84 -31.05 -14.50
N GLU A 6 -13.06 -32.25 -15.03
CA GLU A 6 -13.59 -32.39 -16.39
C GLU A 6 -15.04 -31.88 -16.39
N SER A 7 -15.24 -30.56 -16.28
CA SER A 7 -16.45 -29.99 -16.85
C SER A 7 -16.21 -29.97 -18.36
N SER A 8 -17.01 -30.75 -19.10
CA SER A 8 -16.92 -30.87 -20.57
C SER A 8 -17.13 -29.52 -21.28
N LEU A 9 -17.67 -28.52 -20.56
CA LEU A 9 -17.89 -27.17 -21.06
C LEU A 9 -16.62 -26.30 -20.93
N LEU A 10 -15.92 -26.33 -19.79
CA LEU A 10 -14.67 -25.58 -19.62
C LEU A 10 -13.50 -26.21 -20.38
N SER A 11 -13.48 -27.53 -20.55
CA SER A 11 -12.41 -28.22 -21.30
C SER A 11 -12.27 -27.67 -22.72
N ASN A 12 -13.37 -27.33 -23.39
CA ASN A 12 -13.36 -26.75 -24.73
C ASN A 12 -12.72 -25.37 -24.78
N PHE A 13 -13.10 -24.45 -23.87
CA PHE A 13 -12.51 -23.11 -23.81
C PHE A 13 -11.03 -23.16 -23.42
N ARG A 14 -10.70 -23.98 -22.41
CA ARG A 14 -9.35 -24.19 -21.91
C ARG A 14 -8.42 -24.80 -22.95
N SER A 15 -8.89 -25.81 -23.70
CA SER A 15 -8.07 -26.51 -24.70
C SER A 15 -7.70 -25.63 -25.88
N GLN A 16 -8.50 -24.62 -26.22
CA GLN A 16 -8.17 -23.67 -27.28
C GLN A 16 -7.03 -22.73 -26.90
N ARG A 17 -6.95 -22.35 -25.61
CA ARG A 17 -5.96 -21.41 -25.08
C ARG A 17 -4.79 -22.06 -24.36
N GLY A 18 -4.84 -23.37 -24.11
CA GLY A 18 -3.79 -24.11 -23.40
C GLY A 18 -3.71 -23.78 -21.90
N GLU A 19 -4.80 -23.32 -21.30
CA GLU A 19 -4.77 -22.82 -19.92
C GLU A 19 -4.70 -23.97 -18.89
N ARG A 20 -4.08 -23.65 -17.75
CA ARG A 20 -3.88 -24.59 -16.64
C ARG A 20 -4.76 -24.20 -15.46
N ILE A 21 -5.47 -25.17 -14.91
CA ILE A 21 -6.29 -24.99 -13.72
C ILE A 21 -5.37 -24.91 -12.50
N LEU A 22 -5.55 -23.87 -11.70
CA LEU A 22 -4.77 -23.60 -10.50
C LEU A 22 -5.55 -23.99 -9.24
N GLU A 23 -6.78 -23.50 -9.11
CA GLU A 23 -7.63 -23.69 -7.94
C GLU A 23 -9.10 -23.81 -8.33
N VAL A 24 -9.86 -24.60 -7.58
CA VAL A 24 -11.30 -24.80 -7.77
C VAL A 24 -11.99 -24.82 -6.42
N ASP A 25 -13.05 -24.02 -6.26
CA ASP A 25 -13.80 -23.91 -5.01
C ASP A 25 -15.32 -23.76 -5.27
N GLY A 26 -16.15 -24.07 -4.29
CA GLY A 26 -17.61 -24.09 -4.40
C GLY A 26 -18.18 -25.36 -5.05
N THR A 27 -17.41 -26.44 -5.10
CA THR A 27 -17.86 -27.75 -5.61
C THR A 27 -18.81 -28.46 -4.64
N LEU A 28 -18.67 -28.18 -3.33
CA LEU A 28 -19.55 -28.69 -2.29
C LEU A 28 -20.78 -27.78 -2.18
N THR A 29 -21.97 -28.37 -2.27
CA THR A 29 -23.25 -27.65 -2.15
C THR A 29 -23.46 -26.98 -0.79
N THR A 30 -22.71 -27.40 0.23
CA THR A 30 -22.74 -26.84 1.58
C THR A 30 -21.89 -25.57 1.76
N GLN A 31 -20.97 -25.29 0.82
CA GLN A 31 -20.09 -24.11 0.86
C GLN A 31 -19.92 -23.50 -0.54
N PRO A 32 -21.01 -23.08 -1.22
CA PRO A 32 -20.93 -22.49 -2.56
C PRO A 32 -20.20 -21.14 -2.53
N VAL A 33 -19.62 -20.77 -3.66
CA VAL A 33 -19.17 -19.40 -3.89
C VAL A 33 -20.36 -18.61 -4.44
N LEU A 34 -20.58 -17.39 -3.94
CA LEU A 34 -21.70 -16.55 -4.35
C LEU A 34 -21.20 -15.45 -5.28
N GLU A 35 -21.79 -15.33 -6.46
CA GLU A 35 -21.53 -14.22 -7.38
C GLU A 35 -22.67 -13.21 -7.28
N HIS A 36 -22.33 -11.96 -6.98
CA HIS A 36 -23.25 -10.84 -6.97
C HIS A 36 -23.00 -9.93 -8.18
N VAL A 37 -24.06 -9.69 -8.95
CA VAL A 37 -24.08 -8.75 -10.08
C VAL A 37 -25.27 -7.83 -9.87
N GLY A 38 -25.01 -6.57 -9.57
CA GLY A 38 -26.03 -5.60 -9.17
C GLY A 38 -26.76 -6.07 -7.91
N ILE A 39 -28.04 -6.39 -8.05
CA ILE A 39 -28.93 -6.85 -6.95
C ILE A 39 -29.08 -8.39 -6.96
N SER A 40 -28.55 -9.08 -7.97
CA SER A 40 -28.74 -10.53 -8.14
C SER A 40 -27.58 -11.33 -7.57
N THR A 41 -27.90 -12.41 -6.84
CA THR A 41 -26.92 -13.33 -6.26
C THR A 41 -27.08 -14.73 -6.84
N TRP A 42 -25.98 -15.33 -7.30
CA TRP A 42 -25.95 -16.65 -7.91
C TRP A 42 -24.97 -17.57 -7.16
N PRO A 43 -25.41 -18.70 -6.59
CA PRO A 43 -24.49 -19.69 -6.05
C PRO A 43 -23.83 -20.47 -7.18
N GLY A 44 -22.56 -20.83 -7.01
CA GLY A 44 -21.81 -21.56 -8.02
C GLY A 44 -20.44 -22.02 -7.55
N ARG A 45 -19.65 -22.47 -8.52
CA ARG A 45 -18.24 -22.79 -8.33
C ARG A 45 -17.34 -21.81 -9.07
N LEU A 46 -16.19 -21.55 -8.47
CA LEU A 46 -15.18 -20.62 -8.96
C LEU A 46 -13.93 -21.41 -9.35
N ILE A 47 -13.39 -21.12 -10.52
CA ILE A 47 -12.24 -21.82 -11.10
C ILE A 47 -11.21 -20.79 -11.53
N LEU A 48 -10.02 -20.84 -10.95
CA LEU A 48 -8.89 -20.00 -11.36
C LEU A 48 -8.00 -20.76 -12.33
N THR A 49 -7.66 -20.11 -13.44
CA THR A 49 -6.63 -20.58 -14.36
C THR A 49 -5.43 -19.64 -14.38
N ASP A 50 -4.39 -20.01 -15.12
CA ASP A 50 -3.24 -19.14 -15.37
C ASP A 50 -3.55 -17.95 -16.29
N HIS A 51 -4.77 -17.79 -16.82
CA HIS A 51 -5.15 -16.70 -17.74
C HIS A 51 -6.44 -15.95 -17.35
N ALA A 52 -7.43 -16.65 -16.82
CA ALA A 52 -8.75 -16.09 -16.50
C ALA A 52 -9.39 -16.75 -15.27
N LEU A 53 -10.38 -16.06 -14.72
CA LEU A 53 -11.25 -16.55 -13.66
C LEU A 53 -12.59 -16.97 -14.27
N TYR A 54 -13.03 -18.18 -13.97
CA TYR A 54 -14.26 -18.76 -14.49
C TYR A 54 -15.27 -18.97 -13.37
N PHE A 55 -16.51 -18.55 -13.60
CA PHE A 55 -17.62 -18.80 -12.68
C PHE A 55 -18.71 -19.62 -13.35
N GLU A 56 -19.07 -20.75 -12.74
CA GLU A 56 -20.14 -21.62 -13.20
C GLU A 56 -21.27 -21.62 -12.16
N ALA A 57 -22.39 -20.98 -12.50
CA ALA A 57 -23.56 -20.93 -11.64
C ALA A 57 -24.18 -22.32 -11.49
N LEU A 58 -24.54 -22.68 -10.26
CA LEU A 58 -25.18 -23.93 -9.90
C LEU A 58 -26.69 -23.84 -10.19
N ARG A 59 -27.20 -24.66 -11.11
CA ARG A 59 -28.64 -24.96 -11.20
C ARG A 59 -28.96 -26.26 -10.48
N VAL A 60 -30.26 -26.56 -10.38
CA VAL A 60 -30.85 -27.70 -9.65
C VAL A 60 -30.09 -29.03 -9.83
N VAL A 61 -29.46 -29.29 -10.99
CA VAL A 61 -28.66 -30.51 -11.24
C VAL A 61 -27.40 -30.28 -12.12
N THR A 62 -27.31 -29.17 -12.86
CA THR A 62 -26.24 -28.92 -13.83
C THR A 62 -25.63 -27.53 -13.66
N TYR A 63 -24.40 -27.35 -14.13
CA TYR A 63 -23.74 -26.05 -14.18
C TYR A 63 -24.11 -25.31 -15.46
N ASP A 64 -24.38 -24.01 -15.35
CA ASP A 64 -24.58 -23.13 -16.50
C ASP A 64 -23.27 -22.90 -17.27
N LYS A 65 -23.37 -22.28 -18.46
CA LYS A 65 -22.18 -21.87 -19.22
C LYS A 65 -21.27 -20.99 -18.36
N PRO A 66 -19.95 -21.24 -18.36
CA PRO A 66 -19.02 -20.50 -17.53
C PRO A 66 -18.97 -19.03 -17.96
N LYS A 67 -19.11 -18.12 -17.00
CA LYS A 67 -18.77 -16.70 -17.17
C LYS A 67 -17.25 -16.55 -17.08
N VAL A 68 -16.66 -15.76 -17.98
CA VAL A 68 -15.21 -15.60 -18.10
C VAL A 68 -14.82 -14.18 -17.67
N TYR A 69 -13.90 -14.11 -16.72
CA TYR A 69 -13.30 -12.87 -16.23
C TYR A 69 -11.80 -12.87 -16.57
N GLU A 70 -11.44 -12.13 -17.61
CA GLU A 70 -10.12 -12.17 -18.23
C GLU A 70 -9.04 -11.45 -17.38
N LEU A 71 -7.99 -12.16 -16.97
CA LEU A 71 -6.86 -11.60 -16.21
C LEU A 71 -5.64 -11.31 -17.10
N ALA A 72 -5.50 -12.04 -18.21
CA ALA A 72 -4.35 -11.97 -19.12
C ALA A 72 -4.37 -10.74 -20.05
N GLU A 73 -5.54 -10.20 -20.37
CA GLU A 73 -5.68 -9.03 -21.25
C GLU A 73 -5.50 -7.69 -20.49
N ASP A 74 -5.29 -6.59 -21.22
CA ASP A 74 -5.16 -5.26 -20.61
C ASP A 74 -6.50 -4.51 -20.52
N LEU A 75 -7.41 -5.03 -19.69
CA LEU A 75 -8.76 -4.47 -19.54
C LEU A 75 -8.88 -3.49 -18.38
N LYS A 76 -7.75 -2.98 -17.86
CA LYS A 76 -7.64 -2.14 -16.65
C LYS A 76 -8.39 -2.75 -15.46
N GLN A 77 -8.16 -4.04 -15.24
CA GLN A 77 -8.84 -4.80 -14.20
C GLN A 77 -8.53 -4.21 -12.82
N VAL A 78 -9.47 -4.29 -11.88
CA VAL A 78 -9.24 -3.97 -10.48
C VAL A 78 -9.80 -5.10 -9.65
N VAL A 79 -8.93 -5.70 -8.82
CA VAL A 79 -9.28 -6.76 -7.89
C VAL A 79 -9.00 -6.25 -6.48
N LYS A 80 -10.02 -6.18 -5.64
CA LYS A 80 -9.93 -5.65 -4.27
C LYS A 80 -10.90 -6.38 -3.34
N PRO A 81 -10.62 -6.43 -2.03
CA PRO A 81 -11.60 -6.89 -1.05
C PRO A 81 -12.79 -5.91 -1.00
N GLU A 82 -13.99 -6.46 -0.83
CA GLU A 82 -15.24 -5.72 -0.77
C GLU A 82 -16.07 -6.18 0.43
N LEU A 83 -16.73 -5.23 1.10
CA LEU A 83 -17.55 -5.48 2.28
C LEU A 83 -18.99 -5.79 1.82
N THR A 84 -19.46 -7.02 2.02
CA THR A 84 -20.84 -7.44 1.65
C THR A 84 -21.87 -7.17 2.75
N GLY A 85 -21.44 -6.61 3.88
CA GLY A 85 -22.28 -6.35 5.04
C GLY A 85 -23.23 -5.17 4.88
N PRO A 86 -24.38 -5.17 5.60
CA PRO A 86 -25.18 -3.97 5.76
C PRO A 86 -24.29 -2.82 6.24
N TRP A 87 -24.38 -1.67 5.57
CA TRP A 87 -23.64 -0.45 5.89
C TRP A 87 -22.10 -0.53 5.77
N GLY A 88 -21.57 -1.51 5.03
CA GLY A 88 -20.13 -1.67 4.85
C GLY A 88 -19.41 -2.03 6.15
N SER A 89 -20.03 -2.87 6.99
CA SER A 89 -19.40 -3.30 8.24
C SER A 89 -18.29 -4.33 7.98
N ARG A 90 -17.15 -4.17 8.68
CA ARG A 90 -15.97 -5.04 8.56
C ARG A 90 -16.22 -6.50 8.98
N LEU A 91 -17.34 -6.78 9.66
CA LEU A 91 -17.76 -8.14 10.06
C LEU A 91 -18.15 -9.02 8.85
N PHE A 92 -18.44 -8.42 7.70
CA PHE A 92 -18.80 -9.11 6.47
C PHE A 92 -17.80 -8.81 5.35
N ASP A 93 -16.50 -8.80 5.67
CA ASP A 93 -15.42 -8.66 4.69
C ASP A 93 -15.13 -10.00 4.00
N LYS A 94 -16.13 -10.52 3.30
CA LYS A 94 -16.18 -11.88 2.76
C LYS A 94 -16.11 -11.95 1.24
N ALA A 95 -15.91 -10.82 0.55
CA ALA A 95 -15.94 -10.81 -0.90
C ALA A 95 -14.72 -10.18 -1.57
N VAL A 96 -14.54 -10.57 -2.82
CA VAL A 96 -13.58 -10.00 -3.76
C VAL A 96 -14.36 -9.33 -4.87
N MET A 97 -14.14 -8.03 -5.06
CA MET A 97 -14.66 -7.29 -6.20
C MET A 97 -13.71 -7.46 -7.40
N TYR A 98 -14.28 -7.81 -8.54
CA TYR A 98 -13.65 -7.76 -9.86
C TYR A 98 -14.32 -6.68 -10.71
N LYS A 99 -13.52 -5.74 -11.22
CA LYS A 99 -13.97 -4.70 -12.17
C LYS A 99 -13.08 -4.69 -13.39
N SER A 100 -13.67 -4.52 -14.57
CA SER A 100 -12.98 -4.44 -15.87
C SER A 100 -13.65 -3.39 -16.75
N THR A 101 -12.95 -2.87 -17.76
CA THR A 101 -13.53 -1.98 -18.78
C THR A 101 -14.58 -2.66 -19.67
N THR A 102 -14.54 -3.99 -19.77
CA THR A 102 -15.53 -4.78 -20.51
C THR A 102 -16.84 -4.97 -19.76
N LEU A 103 -16.86 -4.72 -18.45
CA LEU A 103 -18.02 -4.91 -17.58
C LEU A 103 -18.63 -3.56 -17.23
N THR A 104 -19.95 -3.44 -17.38
CA THR A 104 -20.70 -2.24 -16.99
C THR A 104 -20.83 -2.10 -15.47
N GLU A 105 -21.00 -3.23 -14.78
CA GLU A 105 -21.11 -3.31 -13.33
C GLU A 105 -19.95 -4.14 -12.75
N PRO A 106 -19.44 -3.78 -11.56
CA PRO A 106 -18.47 -4.61 -10.86
C PRO A 106 -19.12 -5.93 -10.42
N VAL A 107 -18.36 -7.02 -10.50
CA VAL A 107 -18.79 -8.33 -10.03
C VAL A 107 -18.20 -8.55 -8.64
N ILE A 108 -19.02 -8.97 -7.69
CA ILE A 108 -18.60 -9.23 -6.31
C ILE A 108 -18.70 -10.73 -6.07
N ILE A 109 -17.57 -11.36 -5.75
CA ILE A 109 -17.48 -12.79 -5.51
C ILE A 109 -17.34 -12.99 -4.00
N GLU A 110 -18.39 -13.47 -3.36
CA GLU A 110 -18.46 -13.70 -1.92
C GLU A 110 -18.14 -15.16 -1.57
N PHE A 111 -17.34 -15.31 -0.51
CA PHE A 111 -16.91 -16.56 0.09
C PHE A 111 -17.54 -16.71 1.48
N PRO A 112 -18.67 -17.45 1.61
CA PRO A 112 -19.33 -17.61 2.88
C PRO A 112 -18.45 -18.40 3.86
N GLU A 113 -17.97 -17.74 4.91
CA GLU A 113 -17.27 -18.34 6.06
C GLU A 113 -18.04 -18.04 7.37
N LEU A 114 -18.09 -18.98 8.31
CA LEU A 114 -18.77 -18.80 9.60
C LEU A 114 -18.04 -17.80 10.51
N ALA A 115 -16.70 -17.85 10.51
CA ALA A 115 -15.84 -16.93 11.24
C ALA A 115 -14.53 -16.75 10.46
N GLY A 116 -14.04 -15.52 10.36
CA GLY A 116 -12.82 -15.19 9.64
C GLY A 116 -13.06 -14.63 8.24
N HIS A 117 -11.94 -14.45 7.53
CA HIS A 117 -11.83 -13.94 6.16
C HIS A 117 -10.70 -14.66 5.40
N SER A 118 -10.30 -15.85 5.88
CA SER A 118 -9.15 -16.61 5.40
C SER A 118 -9.33 -17.08 3.95
N ARG A 119 -10.48 -17.68 3.63
CA ARG A 119 -10.79 -18.18 2.28
C ARG A 119 -10.83 -17.04 1.27
N ARG A 120 -11.40 -15.90 1.65
CA ARG A 120 -11.42 -14.69 0.81
C ARG A 120 -10.00 -14.17 0.58
N ASP A 121 -9.19 -14.07 1.62
CA ASP A 121 -7.81 -13.57 1.50
C ASP A 121 -6.92 -14.48 0.67
N TYR A 122 -7.08 -15.80 0.82
CA TYR A 122 -6.43 -16.79 -0.02
C TYR A 122 -6.79 -16.59 -1.50
N TRP A 123 -8.08 -16.55 -1.81
CA TRP A 123 -8.58 -16.34 -3.18
C TRP A 123 -8.12 -15.00 -3.77
N LEU A 124 -8.18 -13.93 -2.97
CA LEU A 124 -7.69 -12.61 -3.36
C LEU A 124 -6.20 -12.65 -3.72
N ALA A 125 -5.39 -13.34 -2.91
CA ALA A 125 -3.95 -13.44 -3.12
C ALA A 125 -3.61 -14.18 -4.42
N ILE A 126 -4.22 -15.35 -4.67
CA ILE A 126 -3.95 -16.15 -5.88
C ILE A 126 -4.46 -15.48 -7.16
N ILE A 127 -5.64 -14.81 -7.12
CA ILE A 127 -6.16 -14.04 -8.26
C ILE A 127 -5.22 -12.86 -8.56
N SER A 128 -4.80 -12.16 -7.51
CA SER A 128 -3.89 -11.01 -7.65
C SER A 128 -2.54 -11.44 -8.21
N GLU A 129 -2.01 -12.59 -7.81
CA GLU A 129 -0.74 -13.10 -8.34
C GLU A 129 -0.79 -13.35 -9.84
N VAL A 130 -1.83 -14.03 -10.35
CA VAL A 130 -2.01 -14.26 -11.79
C VAL A 130 -2.14 -12.93 -12.53
N LEU A 131 -2.96 -12.01 -12.01
CA LEU A 131 -3.16 -10.69 -12.61
C LEU A 131 -1.85 -9.88 -12.67
N TYR A 132 -1.07 -9.86 -11.59
CA TYR A 132 0.18 -9.13 -11.52
C TYR A 132 1.27 -9.76 -12.38
N ALA A 133 1.31 -11.08 -12.50
CA ALA A 133 2.22 -11.78 -13.41
C ALA A 133 1.98 -11.35 -14.88
N HIS A 134 0.72 -11.34 -15.32
CA HIS A 134 0.39 -10.88 -16.68
C HIS A 134 0.64 -9.39 -16.89
N ARG A 135 0.35 -8.55 -15.89
CA ARG A 135 0.71 -7.12 -15.95
C ARG A 135 2.21 -6.92 -16.06
N PHE A 136 3.00 -7.71 -15.33
CA PHE A 136 4.46 -7.66 -15.39
C PHE A 136 4.96 -8.01 -16.80
N VAL A 137 4.47 -9.11 -17.38
CA VAL A 137 4.78 -9.53 -18.75
C VAL A 137 4.47 -8.40 -19.75
N ARG A 138 3.28 -7.79 -19.66
CA ARG A 138 2.89 -6.69 -20.57
C ARG A 138 3.72 -5.43 -20.36
N LYS A 139 4.01 -5.09 -19.10
CA LYS A 139 4.76 -3.86 -18.75
C LYS A 139 6.19 -3.87 -19.31
N PHE A 140 6.81 -5.04 -19.36
CA PHE A 140 8.19 -5.21 -19.83
C PHE A 140 8.28 -5.85 -21.22
N ASP A 141 7.15 -5.98 -21.93
CA ASP A 141 7.06 -6.57 -23.26
C ASP A 141 7.76 -7.94 -23.39
N ILE A 142 7.57 -8.78 -22.37
CA ILE A 142 8.20 -10.11 -22.31
C ILE A 142 7.41 -11.06 -23.22
N SER A 143 8.11 -11.72 -24.15
CA SER A 143 7.49 -12.60 -25.14
C SER A 143 8.16 -13.98 -25.22
N GLY A 144 7.47 -14.94 -25.86
CA GLY A 144 7.99 -16.29 -26.08
C GLY A 144 8.19 -17.11 -24.81
N ILE A 145 9.33 -17.80 -24.73
CA ILE A 145 9.67 -18.74 -23.65
C ILE A 145 9.74 -18.04 -22.30
N ASP A 146 10.22 -16.80 -22.27
CA ASP A 146 10.40 -16.06 -21.02
C ASP A 146 9.05 -15.62 -20.42
N LYS A 147 8.02 -15.42 -21.27
CA LYS A 147 6.64 -15.22 -20.82
C LYS A 147 6.11 -16.48 -20.13
N GLU A 148 6.28 -17.65 -20.75
CA GLU A 148 5.85 -18.92 -20.17
C GLU A 148 6.58 -19.24 -18.86
N GLU A 149 7.89 -18.98 -18.79
CA GLU A 149 8.70 -19.12 -17.58
C GLU A 149 8.19 -18.20 -16.46
N THR A 150 7.84 -16.95 -16.79
CA THR A 150 7.32 -15.98 -15.83
C THR A 150 5.96 -16.40 -15.27
N ILE A 151 5.05 -16.86 -16.14
CA ILE A 151 3.73 -17.38 -15.73
C ILE A 151 3.91 -18.65 -14.88
N LEU A 152 4.82 -19.55 -15.28
CA LEU A 152 5.15 -20.75 -14.50
C LEU A 152 5.71 -20.43 -13.12
N LYS A 153 6.54 -19.39 -12.98
CA LYS A 153 7.03 -18.91 -11.69
C LYS A 153 5.87 -18.48 -10.78
N ALA A 154 4.88 -17.76 -11.31
CA ALA A 154 3.66 -17.39 -10.56
C ALA A 154 2.83 -18.64 -10.16
N VAL A 155 2.61 -19.55 -11.10
CA VAL A 155 1.88 -20.81 -10.86
C VAL A 155 2.57 -21.64 -9.77
N LEU A 156 3.89 -21.74 -9.80
CA LEU A 156 4.65 -22.45 -8.77
C LEU A 156 4.51 -21.79 -7.40
N GLY A 157 4.49 -20.46 -7.33
CA GLY A 157 4.21 -19.71 -6.10
C GLY A 157 2.86 -20.10 -5.51
N ILE A 158 1.82 -20.16 -6.34
CA ILE A 158 0.47 -20.59 -5.93
C ILE A 158 0.46 -22.05 -5.48
N MET A 159 1.09 -22.95 -6.22
CA MET A 159 1.19 -24.36 -5.84
C MET A 159 1.94 -24.56 -4.51
N ARG A 160 2.95 -23.75 -4.23
CA ARG A 160 3.66 -23.75 -2.94
C ARG A 160 2.76 -23.26 -1.82
N LEU A 161 1.97 -22.22 -2.06
CA LEU A 161 1.00 -21.70 -1.11
C LEU A 161 -0.05 -22.75 -0.76
N GLN A 162 -0.62 -23.41 -1.76
CA GLN A 162 -1.55 -24.54 -1.60
C GLN A 162 -0.96 -25.66 -0.74
N ALA A 163 0.29 -26.04 -1.02
CA ALA A 163 0.96 -27.09 -0.25
C ALA A 163 1.16 -26.69 1.23
N ILE A 164 1.44 -25.41 1.53
CA ILE A 164 1.58 -24.91 2.90
C ILE A 164 0.22 -24.92 3.62
N GLU A 165 -0.85 -24.52 2.93
CA GLU A 165 -2.21 -24.52 3.46
C GLU A 165 -2.69 -25.95 3.78
N GLU A 166 -2.48 -26.90 2.86
CA GLU A 166 -2.85 -28.31 3.06
C GLU A 166 -2.07 -28.97 4.21
N LEU A 167 -0.82 -28.55 4.43
CA LEU A 167 0.02 -29.06 5.52
C LEU A 167 -0.31 -28.42 6.88
N HIS A 168 -1.31 -27.52 6.96
CA HIS A 168 -1.79 -26.87 8.18
C HIS A 168 -0.65 -26.21 8.99
N PHE A 169 0.42 -25.76 8.33
CA PHE A 169 1.40 -24.91 8.98
C PHE A 169 0.72 -23.59 9.38
N GLU A 170 1.19 -22.93 10.44
CA GLU A 170 0.79 -21.56 10.74
C GLU A 170 1.15 -20.67 9.55
N VAL A 171 0.17 -20.45 8.66
CA VAL A 171 0.35 -19.58 7.50
C VAL A 171 0.60 -18.18 8.04
N PRO A 172 1.64 -17.47 7.58
CA PRO A 172 1.84 -16.09 7.98
C PRO A 172 0.55 -15.30 7.72
N ASN A 173 0.23 -14.32 8.57
CA ASN A 173 -0.99 -13.50 8.54
C ASN A 173 -1.35 -12.84 7.18
N ARG A 174 -0.53 -13.00 6.13
CA ARG A 174 -0.74 -12.50 4.77
C ARG A 174 -0.26 -13.51 3.73
N TYR A 175 -1.19 -14.21 3.06
CA TYR A 175 -0.91 -15.14 1.96
C TYR A 175 -0.03 -14.54 0.85
N GLU A 176 -0.23 -13.25 0.57
CA GLU A 176 0.51 -12.49 -0.45
C GLU A 176 2.01 -12.42 -0.19
N SER A 177 2.47 -12.61 1.06
CA SER A 177 3.90 -12.59 1.38
C SER A 177 4.68 -13.76 0.78
N LEU A 178 3.98 -14.82 0.37
CA LEU A 178 4.57 -16.03 -0.23
C LEU A 178 4.52 -16.01 -1.77
N LEU A 179 3.87 -15.00 -2.35
CA LEU A 179 3.58 -14.87 -3.77
C LEU A 179 4.39 -13.71 -4.35
N LEU A 180 5.21 -13.96 -5.37
CA LEU A 180 6.26 -13.04 -5.81
C LEU A 180 5.70 -11.70 -6.30
N PHE A 181 4.73 -11.74 -7.22
CA PHE A 181 4.26 -10.54 -7.91
C PHE A 181 3.36 -9.69 -7.02
N SER A 182 2.50 -10.32 -6.24
CA SER A 182 1.65 -9.66 -5.24
C SER A 182 2.46 -9.09 -4.08
N GLN A 183 3.51 -9.78 -3.61
CA GLN A 183 4.42 -9.23 -2.61
C GLN A 183 5.15 -7.99 -3.15
N CYS A 184 5.65 -8.02 -4.38
CA CYS A 184 6.34 -6.89 -5.00
C CYS A 184 5.43 -5.66 -5.20
N ASP A 185 4.12 -5.83 -5.38
CA ASP A 185 3.21 -4.69 -5.48
C ASP A 185 3.02 -3.98 -4.13
N LYS A 186 3.09 -4.72 -3.02
CA LYS A 186 2.89 -4.20 -1.65
C LYS A 186 4.15 -3.74 -0.95
N LEU A 187 5.32 -4.28 -1.32
CA LEU A 187 6.59 -3.93 -0.69
C LEU A 187 7.07 -2.53 -1.10
N PRO A 188 7.64 -1.75 -0.17
CA PRO A 188 8.23 -0.45 -0.49
C PRO A 188 9.45 -0.65 -1.40
N GLY A 189 9.36 -0.17 -2.64
CA GLY A 189 10.41 -0.35 -3.65
C GLY A 189 10.34 -1.68 -4.43
N GLY A 190 9.22 -2.41 -4.37
CA GLY A 190 9.06 -3.63 -5.16
C GLY A 190 9.01 -3.42 -6.67
N ASP A 191 8.79 -2.19 -7.17
CA ASP A 191 9.00 -1.88 -8.58
C ASP A 191 10.45 -2.02 -9.04
N VAL A 192 11.41 -1.69 -8.17
CA VAL A 192 12.84 -1.87 -8.46
C VAL A 192 13.18 -3.36 -8.54
N ILE A 193 12.55 -4.19 -7.70
CA ILE A 193 12.69 -5.64 -7.76
C ILE A 193 12.16 -6.16 -9.10
N LEU A 194 10.96 -5.72 -9.51
CA LEU A 194 10.39 -6.11 -10.80
C LEU A 194 11.24 -5.62 -11.98
N GLU A 195 11.74 -4.39 -11.95
CA GLU A 195 12.63 -3.85 -13.00
C GLU A 195 13.95 -4.61 -13.11
N THR A 196 14.58 -4.92 -11.97
CA THR A 196 15.81 -5.71 -11.96
C THR A 196 15.55 -7.15 -12.44
N LEU A 197 14.43 -7.75 -12.08
CA LEU A 197 14.02 -9.07 -12.58
C LEU A 197 13.71 -9.05 -14.09
N ALA A 198 13.08 -8.00 -14.60
CA ALA A 198 12.88 -7.85 -16.05
C ALA A 198 14.20 -7.67 -16.79
N SER A 199 15.13 -6.88 -16.24
CA SER A 199 16.46 -6.70 -16.84
C SER A 199 17.29 -7.99 -16.85
N SER A 200 17.16 -8.85 -15.83
CA SER A 200 17.83 -10.15 -15.78
C SER A 200 17.21 -11.16 -16.73
N ILE A 201 15.89 -11.08 -16.99
CA ILE A 201 15.25 -11.85 -18.06
C ILE A 201 15.83 -11.41 -19.41
N ALA A 202 15.83 -10.11 -19.70
CA ALA A 202 16.29 -9.58 -20.98
C ALA A 202 17.77 -9.92 -21.28
N SER A 203 18.65 -9.85 -20.28
CA SER A 203 20.06 -10.25 -20.43
C SER A 203 20.19 -11.73 -20.78
N ARG A 204 19.42 -12.62 -20.14
CA ARG A 204 19.40 -14.05 -20.46
C ARG A 204 18.90 -14.35 -21.87
N THR A 205 17.89 -13.62 -22.34
CA THR A 205 17.38 -13.77 -23.72
C THR A 205 18.47 -13.40 -24.75
N SER A 206 19.27 -12.36 -24.46
CA SER A 206 20.42 -11.97 -25.26
C SER A 206 21.53 -13.04 -25.26
N ASP A 207 21.80 -13.66 -24.11
CA ASP A 207 22.82 -14.73 -24.04
C ASP A 207 22.36 -16.00 -24.77
N ARG A 208 21.07 -16.34 -24.69
CA ARG A 208 20.46 -17.48 -25.41
C ARG A 208 20.48 -17.30 -26.93
N THR A 209 20.33 -16.06 -27.43
CA THR A 209 20.40 -15.79 -28.87
C THR A 209 21.82 -15.95 -29.43
N ASN A 210 22.84 -15.85 -28.58
CA ASN A 210 24.24 -16.07 -28.94
C ASN A 210 24.67 -17.56 -28.91
N GLN A 211 23.85 -18.46 -28.36
CA GLN A 211 24.09 -19.92 -28.37
C GLN A 211 22.82 -20.70 -28.76
N PRO A 212 22.63 -21.01 -30.06
CA PRO A 212 21.44 -21.70 -30.53
C PRO A 212 21.54 -23.19 -30.22
N GLY A 213 20.75 -23.63 -29.24
CA GLY A 213 20.48 -25.06 -29.04
C GLY A 213 20.27 -25.44 -27.59
N THR A 214 19.06 -25.26 -27.07
CA THR A 214 18.31 -26.25 -26.26
C THR A 214 16.93 -25.66 -25.93
N SER A 215 15.86 -26.29 -26.41
CA SER A 215 14.49 -25.99 -25.98
C SER A 215 14.34 -26.34 -24.49
N ARG A 216 14.33 -25.32 -23.61
CA ARG A 216 14.49 -25.57 -22.16
C ARG A 216 13.69 -24.62 -21.27
N GLY A 217 12.51 -24.14 -21.68
CA GLY A 217 11.68 -23.26 -20.82
C GLY A 217 11.32 -23.88 -19.47
N MET A 218 10.68 -25.06 -19.49
CA MET A 218 10.28 -25.77 -18.27
C MET A 218 11.47 -26.34 -17.49
N HIS A 219 12.52 -26.77 -18.21
CA HIS A 219 13.71 -27.37 -17.61
C HIS A 219 14.67 -26.31 -17.03
N ALA A 220 14.64 -25.06 -17.49
CA ALA A 220 15.32 -23.93 -16.84
C ALA A 220 14.66 -23.54 -15.51
N VAL A 221 13.31 -23.55 -15.45
CA VAL A 221 12.57 -23.34 -14.21
C VAL A 221 12.85 -24.46 -13.21
N LEU A 222 12.79 -25.72 -13.64
CA LEU A 222 13.13 -26.86 -12.78
C LEU A 222 14.60 -26.87 -12.33
N SER A 223 15.55 -26.47 -13.18
CA SER A 223 16.96 -26.38 -12.78
C SER A 223 17.21 -25.24 -11.80
N ASN A 224 16.52 -24.10 -11.95
CA ASN A 224 16.60 -22.97 -11.03
C ASN A 224 16.04 -23.29 -9.62
N LEU A 225 15.22 -24.33 -9.51
CA LEU A 225 14.63 -24.81 -8.26
C LEU A 225 15.40 -25.99 -7.63
N GLY A 226 16.55 -26.36 -8.19
CA GLY A 226 17.37 -27.48 -7.70
C GLY A 226 16.79 -28.87 -7.97
N MET A 227 15.74 -28.98 -8.79
CA MET A 227 15.06 -30.25 -9.09
C MET A 227 15.76 -31.07 -10.18
N VAL A 228 16.74 -30.50 -10.88
CA VAL A 228 17.56 -31.20 -11.87
C VAL A 228 19.04 -30.80 -11.71
N SER A 229 19.91 -31.80 -11.54
CA SER A 229 21.37 -31.61 -11.49
C SER A 229 21.88 -31.06 -12.83
N PRO A 230 22.72 -30.00 -12.83
CA PRO A 230 23.42 -29.60 -14.04
C PRO A 230 24.42 -30.69 -14.43
N VAL A 231 24.33 -31.16 -15.67
CA VAL A 231 25.33 -32.08 -16.23
C VAL A 231 26.68 -31.37 -16.23
N ASN A 232 27.65 -32.04 -15.60
CA ASN A 232 28.97 -31.55 -15.24
C ASN A 232 29.77 -31.05 -16.45
N SER A 233 30.08 -29.76 -16.48
CA SER A 233 31.23 -29.20 -17.21
C SER A 233 31.79 -28.06 -16.35
N GLY A 234 33.09 -28.10 -16.08
CA GLY A 234 33.79 -27.41 -14.99
C GLY A 234 33.88 -25.89 -15.06
N GLU A 235 32.75 -25.19 -15.17
CA GLU A 235 32.61 -23.77 -14.96
C GLU A 235 31.59 -23.50 -13.84
N ARG A 236 31.78 -22.37 -13.14
CA ARG A 236 31.10 -21.95 -11.90
C ARG A 236 29.69 -22.53 -11.70
N LEU A 237 29.45 -23.09 -10.53
CA LEU A 237 28.20 -23.74 -10.16
C LEU A 237 27.06 -22.71 -10.06
N PHE A 238 26.31 -22.53 -11.14
CA PHE A 238 25.11 -21.70 -11.19
C PHE A 238 23.96 -22.40 -10.45
N VAL A 239 23.71 -22.03 -9.19
CA VAL A 239 22.47 -22.39 -8.48
C VAL A 239 21.45 -21.27 -8.75
N GLY A 240 20.76 -21.36 -9.88
CA GLY A 240 19.83 -20.33 -10.33
C GLY A 240 20.50 -19.00 -10.74
N GLU A 241 19.76 -17.88 -10.64
CA GLU A 241 20.18 -16.51 -10.99
C GLU A 241 21.29 -15.94 -10.07
N ILE A 242 21.83 -16.74 -9.16
CA ILE A 242 22.81 -16.30 -8.15
C ILE A 242 24.18 -16.88 -8.52
N VAL A 243 25.07 -16.01 -8.96
CA VAL A 243 26.50 -16.33 -9.05
C VAL A 243 27.03 -16.38 -7.61
N VAL A 244 27.38 -17.57 -7.14
CA VAL A 244 27.95 -17.77 -5.81
C VAL A 244 29.24 -16.94 -5.68
N GLY A 245 29.20 -15.85 -4.90
CA GLY A 245 30.36 -15.00 -4.60
C GLY A 245 30.17 -13.49 -4.87
N GLU A 246 29.19 -13.09 -5.69
CA GLU A 246 28.91 -11.66 -5.99
C GLU A 246 27.44 -11.33 -5.67
N ILE A 247 27.19 -10.20 -5.01
CA ILE A 247 25.82 -9.74 -4.72
C ILE A 247 25.16 -9.36 -6.04
N SER A 248 24.20 -10.15 -6.51
CA SER A 248 23.48 -9.84 -7.74
C SER A 248 22.66 -8.54 -7.60
N ALA A 249 22.43 -7.84 -8.72
CA ALA A 249 21.64 -6.62 -8.72
C ALA A 249 20.23 -6.84 -8.12
N LEU A 250 19.64 -8.01 -8.37
CA LEU A 250 18.36 -8.44 -7.79
C LEU A 250 18.48 -8.62 -6.26
N GLN A 251 19.53 -9.30 -5.78
CA GLN A 251 19.75 -9.50 -4.34
C GLN A 251 19.91 -8.16 -3.60
N LYS A 252 20.62 -7.21 -4.20
CA LYS A 252 20.75 -5.85 -3.66
C LYS A 252 19.38 -5.16 -3.57
N ALA A 253 18.59 -5.17 -4.65
CA ALA A 253 17.27 -4.56 -4.67
C ALA A 253 16.32 -5.18 -3.62
N VAL A 254 16.36 -6.50 -3.45
CA VAL A 254 15.60 -7.23 -2.43
C VAL A 254 16.05 -6.84 -1.02
N THR A 255 17.36 -6.76 -0.79
CA THR A 255 17.91 -6.37 0.53
C THR A 255 17.53 -4.94 0.90
N ASP A 256 17.61 -4.00 -0.04
CA ASP A 256 17.23 -2.61 0.15
C ASP A 256 15.71 -2.48 0.43
N SER A 257 14.88 -3.19 -0.33
CA SER A 257 13.42 -3.25 -0.11
C SER A 257 13.08 -3.83 1.26
N MET A 258 13.76 -4.89 1.70
CA MET A 258 13.56 -5.50 3.01
C MET A 258 13.95 -4.54 4.15
N ASN A 259 15.05 -3.81 4.00
CA ASN A 259 15.45 -2.80 4.97
C ASN A 259 14.44 -1.63 5.06
N ASN A 260 13.87 -1.21 3.94
CA ASN A 260 12.80 -0.20 3.93
C ASN A 260 11.50 -0.73 4.55
N TYR A 261 11.15 -2.00 4.27
CA TYR A 261 9.99 -2.64 4.90
C TYR A 261 10.12 -2.69 6.42
N LYS A 262 11.29 -3.11 6.94
CA LYS A 262 11.56 -3.09 8.40
C LYS A 262 11.39 -1.70 9.02
N LYS A 263 11.80 -0.63 8.32
CA LYS A 263 11.58 0.75 8.80
C LYS A 263 10.10 1.11 8.87
N VAL A 264 9.31 0.72 7.86
CA VAL A 264 7.86 0.93 7.85
C VAL A 264 7.18 0.12 8.95
N GLU A 265 7.60 -1.12 9.19
CA GLU A 265 7.06 -1.96 10.26
C GLU A 265 7.35 -1.37 11.65
N LEU A 266 8.58 -0.91 11.89
CA LEU A 266 8.94 -0.20 13.13
C LEU A 266 8.15 1.11 13.29
N ALA A 267 7.97 1.87 12.21
CA ALA A 267 7.14 3.06 12.22
C ALA A 267 5.67 2.74 12.49
N GLN A 268 5.14 1.66 11.92
CA GLN A 268 3.77 1.22 12.17
C GLN A 268 3.60 0.75 13.61
N ALA A 269 4.55 0.00 14.17
CA ALA A 269 4.55 -0.40 15.58
C ALA A 269 4.58 0.82 16.52
N SER A 270 5.30 1.89 16.16
CA SER A 270 5.27 3.15 16.92
C SER A 270 3.92 3.86 16.84
N VAL A 271 3.23 3.78 15.69
CA VAL A 271 1.88 4.33 15.53
C VAL A 271 0.87 3.53 16.34
N ASP A 272 0.94 2.20 16.30
CA ASP A 272 0.05 1.33 17.06
C ASP A 272 0.27 1.45 18.58
N GLY A 273 1.52 1.66 19.03
CA GLY A 273 1.82 1.96 20.43
C GLY A 273 1.31 3.32 20.93
N VAL A 274 0.96 4.24 20.02
CA VAL A 274 0.40 5.57 20.32
C VAL A 274 -1.13 5.58 20.25
N LYS A 275 -1.75 4.51 19.72
CA LYS A 275 -3.21 4.40 19.71
C LYS A 275 -3.69 4.21 21.15
N VAL A 276 -4.22 5.29 21.73
CA VAL A 276 -4.86 5.27 23.04
C VAL A 276 -6.37 5.14 22.84
N ASP A 277 -6.98 4.22 23.58
CA ASP A 277 -8.44 4.06 23.62
C ASP A 277 -9.06 5.18 24.47
N GLY A 278 -10.10 5.83 23.94
CA GLY A 278 -10.84 6.91 24.60
C GLY A 278 -10.77 8.23 23.84
N LEU A 279 -11.93 8.80 23.54
CA LEU A 279 -12.03 10.11 22.90
C LEU A 279 -11.37 11.23 23.73
N ASP A 280 -11.57 11.23 25.04
CA ASP A 280 -11.09 12.31 25.93
C ASP A 280 -9.56 12.33 26.06
N THR A 281 -8.91 11.17 26.05
CA THR A 281 -7.45 11.06 26.07
C THR A 281 -6.86 11.51 24.74
N ASN A 282 -7.46 11.09 23.62
CA ASN A 282 -7.07 11.55 22.28
C ASN A 282 -7.26 13.07 22.11
N LEU A 283 -8.34 13.66 22.64
CA LEU A 283 -8.54 15.11 22.63
C LEU A 283 -7.52 15.86 23.51
N ALA A 284 -7.14 15.29 24.65
CA ALA A 284 -6.10 15.87 25.52
C ALA A 284 -4.73 15.88 24.81
N VAL A 285 -4.34 14.77 24.17
CA VAL A 285 -3.12 14.66 23.35
C VAL A 285 -3.16 15.68 22.21
N MET A 286 -4.29 15.80 21.51
CA MET A 286 -4.47 16.76 20.42
C MET A 286 -4.25 18.19 20.89
N LYS A 287 -4.86 18.57 22.02
CA LYS A 287 -4.73 19.91 22.62
C LYS A 287 -3.26 20.24 22.96
N GLU A 288 -2.54 19.28 23.53
CA GLU A 288 -1.13 19.46 23.87
C GLU A 288 -0.26 19.60 22.62
N LEU A 289 -0.52 18.81 21.57
CA LEU A 289 0.21 18.89 20.30
C LEU A 289 -0.08 20.19 19.52
N LEU A 290 -1.30 20.70 19.63
CA LEU A 290 -1.72 21.97 19.04
C LEU A 290 -1.39 23.18 19.92
N SER A 291 -0.82 23.00 21.12
CA SER A 291 -0.43 24.11 22.00
C SER A 291 0.36 25.22 21.28
N PRO A 292 1.45 24.95 20.51
CA PRO A 292 2.17 26.01 19.80
C PRO A 292 1.34 26.69 18.70
N VAL A 293 0.45 25.95 18.03
CA VAL A 293 -0.43 26.50 17.00
C VAL A 293 -1.53 27.36 17.64
N SER A 294 -2.04 26.93 18.79
CA SER A 294 -3.06 27.65 19.54
C SER A 294 -2.54 28.97 20.11
N GLU A 295 -1.26 29.02 20.51
CA GLU A 295 -0.59 30.26 20.91
C GLU A 295 -0.45 31.23 19.73
N LEU A 296 0.01 30.74 18.57
CA LEU A 296 0.06 31.54 17.35
C LEU A 296 -1.32 32.04 16.93
N TRP A 297 -2.35 31.18 17.02
CA TRP A 297 -3.73 31.55 16.73
C TRP A 297 -4.26 32.62 17.69
N ARG A 298 -3.95 32.53 18.99
CA ARG A 298 -4.29 33.57 19.97
C ARG A 298 -3.61 34.88 19.66
N VAL A 299 -2.34 34.87 19.28
CA VAL A 299 -1.63 36.09 18.85
C VAL A 299 -2.30 36.69 17.61
N LEU A 300 -2.63 35.88 16.60
CA LEU A 300 -3.35 36.36 15.40
C LEU A 300 -4.74 36.92 15.73
N LEU A 301 -5.46 36.29 16.67
CA LEU A 301 -6.75 36.78 17.17
C LEU A 301 -6.59 38.10 17.91
N LEU A 302 -5.58 38.26 18.77
CA LEU A 302 -5.26 39.52 19.45
C LEU A 302 -4.93 40.65 18.47
N LEU A 303 -4.27 40.30 17.35
CA LEU A 303 -3.96 41.25 16.28
C LEU A 303 -5.18 41.59 15.41
N THR A 304 -6.19 40.72 15.33
CA THR A 304 -7.45 40.99 14.62
C THR A 304 -8.57 41.53 15.51
N SER A 305 -8.50 41.33 16.82
CA SER A 305 -9.43 41.92 17.80
C SER A 305 -9.13 43.40 18.08
N TRP A 306 -7.99 43.90 17.61
CA TRP A 306 -7.53 45.29 17.82
C TRP A 306 -7.30 45.66 19.30
N ASP A 307 -7.13 44.66 20.19
CA ASP A 307 -6.89 44.89 21.61
C ASP A 307 -5.63 45.74 21.85
N GLU A 308 -4.60 45.56 21.01
CA GLU A 308 -3.43 46.42 20.92
C GLU A 308 -3.41 47.18 19.57
N PRO A 309 -4.01 48.38 19.50
CA PRO A 309 -4.29 49.06 18.23
C PRO A 309 -3.02 49.41 17.44
N MET A 310 -1.93 49.75 18.12
CA MET A 310 -0.65 50.08 17.46
C MET A 310 0.01 48.85 16.81
N LYS A 311 -0.01 47.68 17.47
CA LYS A 311 0.57 46.45 16.90
C LYS A 311 -0.29 45.90 15.76
N SER A 312 -1.62 45.98 15.92
CA SER A 312 -2.59 45.59 14.90
C SER A 312 -2.51 46.46 13.66
N MET A 313 -2.36 47.79 13.82
CA MET A 313 -2.10 48.72 12.72
C MET A 313 -0.81 48.37 11.99
N LEU A 314 0.29 48.16 12.71
CA LEU A 314 1.58 47.82 12.11
C LEU A 314 1.49 46.52 11.31
N PHE A 315 0.85 45.49 11.86
CA PHE A 315 0.60 44.23 11.17
C PHE A 315 -0.23 44.42 9.90
N CYS A 316 -1.33 45.16 9.96
CA CYS A 316 -2.18 45.46 8.80
C CYS A 316 -1.42 46.23 7.72
N PHE A 317 -0.60 47.22 8.08
CA PHE A 317 0.24 47.95 7.12
C PHE A 317 1.32 47.06 6.49
N LEU A 318 1.96 46.20 7.27
CA LEU A 318 2.96 45.26 6.76
C LEU A 318 2.34 44.25 5.77
N PHE A 319 1.22 43.63 6.14
CA PHE A 319 0.55 42.66 5.27
C PHE A 319 -0.05 43.30 4.02
N SER A 320 -0.70 44.47 4.15
CA SER A 320 -1.19 45.21 2.99
C SER A 320 -0.05 45.64 2.05
N TYR A 321 1.09 46.07 2.60
CA TYR A 321 2.29 46.38 1.81
C TYR A 321 2.80 45.15 1.04
N ILE A 322 2.90 43.99 1.69
CA ILE A 322 3.31 42.72 1.06
C ILE A 322 2.35 42.34 -0.09
N ILE A 323 1.05 42.52 0.10
CA ILE A 323 0.03 42.21 -0.91
C ILE A 323 0.14 43.17 -2.10
N ILE A 324 0.22 44.49 -1.86
CA ILE A 324 0.28 45.52 -2.91
C ILE A 324 1.55 45.37 -3.75
N ARG A 325 2.69 45.03 -3.13
CA ARG A 325 3.95 44.78 -3.83
C ARG A 325 4.01 43.42 -4.56
N GLY A 326 3.02 42.55 -4.37
CA GLY A 326 3.02 41.20 -4.92
C GLY A 326 4.09 40.28 -4.30
N TRP A 327 4.54 40.57 -3.07
CA TRP A 327 5.61 39.84 -2.39
C TRP A 327 5.14 38.60 -1.63
N VAL A 328 3.86 38.24 -1.77
CA VAL A 328 3.24 37.08 -1.10
C VAL A 328 4.04 35.79 -1.35
N ILE A 329 4.56 35.59 -2.57
CA ILE A 329 5.36 34.40 -2.89
C ILE A 329 6.71 34.40 -2.19
N TYR A 330 7.38 35.55 -2.07
CA TYR A 330 8.64 35.67 -1.31
C TYR A 330 8.41 35.45 0.18
N PHE A 331 7.26 35.86 0.71
CA PHE A 331 6.87 35.54 2.08
C PHE A 331 6.73 34.03 2.29
N ILE A 332 6.04 33.34 1.37
CA ILE A 332 5.93 31.86 1.40
C ILE A 332 7.32 31.19 1.32
N VAL A 333 8.19 31.66 0.42
CA VAL A 333 9.58 31.18 0.31
C VAL A 333 10.34 31.36 1.62
N THR A 334 10.18 32.51 2.28
CA THR A 334 10.85 32.80 3.56
C THR A 334 10.38 31.85 4.66
N VAL A 335 9.08 31.54 4.73
CA VAL A 335 8.53 30.57 5.68
C VAL A 335 9.08 29.16 5.41
N LEU A 336 9.14 28.74 4.14
CA LEU A 336 9.71 27.44 3.77
C LEU A 336 11.18 27.33 4.15
N LEU A 337 11.99 28.36 3.85
CA LEU A 337 13.40 28.38 4.23
C LEU A 337 13.58 28.40 5.75
N PHE A 338 12.80 29.21 6.48
CA PHE A 338 12.81 29.23 7.94
C PHE A 338 12.51 27.84 8.53
N SER A 339 11.51 27.14 8.00
CA SER A 339 11.19 25.78 8.44
C SER A 339 12.32 24.79 8.17
N ALA A 340 12.98 24.87 7.00
CA ALA A 340 14.11 24.03 6.64
C ALA A 340 15.34 24.32 7.52
N THR A 341 15.63 25.60 7.78
CA THR A 341 16.69 26.03 8.69
C THR A 341 16.42 25.57 10.11
N PHE A 342 15.17 25.67 10.59
CA PHE A 342 14.77 25.17 11.90
C PHE A 342 15.00 23.66 12.00
N MET A 343 14.55 22.86 11.03
CA MET A 343 14.78 21.41 10.99
C MET A 343 16.28 21.05 10.94
N PHE A 344 17.09 21.85 10.25
CA PHE A 344 18.54 21.66 10.20
C PHE A 344 19.23 22.00 11.53
N LEU A 345 18.81 23.10 12.17
CA LEU A 345 19.33 23.50 13.49
C LEU A 345 18.94 22.48 14.57
N THR A 346 17.68 22.03 14.60
CA THR A 346 17.24 20.99 15.55
C THR A 346 18.00 19.69 15.34
N ARG A 347 18.33 19.33 14.09
CA ARG A 347 19.22 18.19 13.79
C ARG A 347 20.59 18.35 14.42
N LEU A 348 21.23 19.52 14.31
CA LEU A 348 22.54 19.78 14.90
C LEU A 348 22.49 19.71 16.43
N THR A 349 21.42 20.20 17.06
CA THR A 349 21.28 20.20 18.52
C THR A 349 20.85 18.85 19.09
N ASN A 350 20.17 18.01 18.31
CA ASN A 350 19.60 16.74 18.77
C ASN A 350 20.46 15.51 18.43
N GLN A 351 21.69 15.67 17.91
CA GLN A 351 22.60 14.53 17.67
C GLN A 351 22.86 13.77 18.98
N GLY A 352 22.19 12.62 19.16
CA GLY A 352 22.35 11.73 20.30
C GLY A 352 21.25 11.79 21.37
N LYS A 353 20.18 12.57 21.21
CA LYS A 353 19.08 12.65 22.20
C LYS A 353 17.94 11.68 21.82
N GLN A 354 17.54 10.81 22.75
CA GLN A 354 16.34 9.96 22.59
C GLN A 354 15.08 10.83 22.54
N MET A 355 14.05 10.35 21.82
CA MET A 355 12.78 11.05 21.65
C MET A 355 12.20 11.46 23.01
N SER A 356 12.00 12.75 23.22
CA SER A 356 11.34 13.25 24.43
C SER A 356 9.87 12.85 24.37
N GLU A 357 9.49 11.91 25.23
CA GLU A 357 8.14 11.42 25.42
C GLU A 357 7.16 12.58 25.70
N VAL A 358 6.03 12.58 25.00
CA VAL A 358 4.97 13.57 25.25
C VAL A 358 4.22 13.13 26.52
N LYS A 359 4.43 13.87 27.61
CA LYS A 359 3.72 13.67 28.87
C LYS A 359 2.37 14.39 28.81
N VAL A 360 1.29 13.64 28.85
CA VAL A 360 -0.07 14.19 28.89
C VAL A 360 -0.69 13.90 30.26
N VAL A 361 -1.14 14.96 30.93
CA VAL A 361 -1.94 14.87 32.16
C VAL A 361 -3.39 14.59 31.78
N SER A 362 -3.97 13.51 32.29
CA SER A 362 -5.35 13.10 32.02
C SER A 362 -6.35 14.11 32.59
N PRO A 363 -7.32 14.61 31.80
CA PRO A 363 -8.39 15.46 32.31
C PRO A 363 -9.43 14.67 33.14
N PRO A 364 -10.14 15.32 34.08
CA PRO A 364 -11.09 14.68 34.98
C PRO A 364 -12.38 14.21 34.27
N PRO A 365 -13.02 13.12 34.74
CA PRO A 365 -14.17 12.50 34.08
C PRO A 365 -15.45 13.34 34.22
N LEU A 366 -16.17 13.54 33.12
CA LEU A 366 -17.51 14.16 33.09
C LEU A 366 -18.58 13.15 32.62
N ASN A 367 -19.82 13.38 33.08
CA ASN A 367 -20.87 12.40 33.30
C ASN A 367 -21.33 11.57 32.09
N THR A 368 -21.54 10.28 32.36
CA THR A 368 -21.78 9.15 31.46
C THR A 368 -23.20 9.01 30.92
N MET A 369 -24.15 9.86 31.33
CA MET A 369 -25.57 9.59 31.09
C MET A 369 -26.13 10.25 29.82
N GLU A 370 -25.58 11.37 29.37
CA GLU A 370 -26.05 12.08 28.15
C GLU A 370 -25.36 11.60 26.86
N GLN A 371 -24.18 10.98 26.99
CA GLN A 371 -23.38 10.44 25.87
C GLN A 371 -23.88 9.08 25.35
N LEU A 372 -24.68 8.35 26.14
CA LEU A 372 -24.82 6.90 25.97
C LEU A 372 -25.95 6.47 25.03
N LEU A 373 -26.89 7.34 24.66
CA LEU A 373 -28.16 6.88 24.04
C LEU A 373 -28.33 7.18 22.53
N ALA A 374 -27.44 7.94 21.87
CA ALA A 374 -27.63 8.27 20.44
C ALA A 374 -26.37 8.33 19.55
N VAL A 375 -25.16 8.18 20.05
CA VAL A 375 -23.95 8.67 19.33
C VAL A 375 -22.80 7.66 19.24
N GLN A 376 -23.00 6.36 19.47
CA GLN A 376 -21.87 5.41 19.51
C GLN A 376 -21.13 5.26 18.17
N ASN A 377 -21.85 5.25 17.04
CA ASN A 377 -21.24 5.18 15.70
C ASN A 377 -20.65 6.51 15.21
N ALA A 378 -21.12 7.64 15.74
CA ALA A 378 -20.58 8.95 15.39
C ALA A 378 -19.38 9.30 16.27
N ILE A 379 -19.40 8.93 17.56
CA ILE A 379 -18.25 9.05 18.48
C ILE A 379 -17.10 8.17 18.00
N SER A 380 -17.33 6.91 17.62
CA SER A 380 -16.24 6.05 17.14
C SER A 380 -15.57 6.58 15.87
N LYS A 381 -16.35 7.15 14.94
CA LYS A 381 -15.82 7.81 13.74
C LYS A 381 -15.03 9.09 14.07
N ILE A 382 -15.52 9.88 15.02
CA ILE A 382 -14.81 11.09 15.48
C ILE A 382 -13.52 10.70 16.20
N GLU A 383 -13.56 9.66 17.02
CA GLU A 383 -12.40 9.12 17.72
C GLU A 383 -11.33 8.61 16.73
N GLU A 384 -11.72 7.84 15.70
CA GLU A 384 -10.82 7.40 14.62
C GLU A 384 -10.20 8.60 13.89
N LEU A 385 -10.99 9.63 13.58
CA LEU A 385 -10.51 10.85 12.90
C LEU A 385 -9.55 11.66 13.78
N VAL A 386 -9.87 11.86 15.06
CA VAL A 386 -9.00 12.56 16.03
C VAL A 386 -7.71 11.78 16.23
N GLN A 387 -7.79 10.46 16.30
CA GLN A 387 -6.64 9.57 16.43
C GLN A 387 -5.72 9.68 15.20
N ASP A 388 -6.29 9.64 13.99
CA ASP A 388 -5.55 9.84 12.75
C ASP A 388 -4.88 11.24 12.71
N ALA A 389 -5.61 12.29 13.12
CA ALA A 389 -5.07 13.65 13.20
C ALA A 389 -3.89 13.74 14.20
N ASN A 390 -3.99 13.09 15.36
CA ASN A 390 -2.92 13.02 16.35
C ASN A 390 -1.68 12.31 15.79
N ILE A 391 -1.86 11.21 15.09
CA ILE A 391 -0.76 10.47 14.44
C ILE A 391 -0.05 11.38 13.42
N VAL A 392 -0.81 12.12 12.60
CA VAL A 392 -0.23 13.07 11.64
C VAL A 392 0.55 14.18 12.35
N LEU A 393 -0.01 14.78 13.40
CA LEU A 393 0.65 15.83 14.19
C LEU A 393 1.95 15.32 14.84
N LEU A 394 1.94 14.11 15.39
CA LEU A 394 3.14 13.49 15.98
C LEU A 394 4.22 13.23 14.94
N LYS A 395 3.85 12.77 13.74
CA LYS A 395 4.80 12.59 12.63
C LYS A 395 5.40 13.92 12.16
N ILE A 396 4.58 14.97 12.05
CA ILE A 396 5.06 16.33 11.71
C ILE A 396 6.03 16.84 12.78
N ARG A 397 5.68 16.68 14.06
CA ARG A 397 6.55 17.05 15.18
C ARG A 397 7.86 16.25 15.16
N ALA A 398 7.80 14.95 14.90
CA ALA A 398 8.98 14.10 14.81
C ALA A 398 9.92 14.52 13.67
N LEU A 399 9.37 14.95 12.53
CA LEU A 399 10.13 15.56 11.43
C LEU A 399 10.75 16.89 11.86
N LEU A 400 9.98 17.79 12.47
CA LEU A 400 10.47 19.11 12.91
C LEU A 400 11.61 19.02 13.94
N LEU A 401 11.54 18.02 14.82
CA LEU A 401 12.57 17.74 15.82
C LEU A 401 13.72 16.87 15.29
N ALA A 402 13.70 16.53 14.00
CA ALA A 402 14.75 15.81 13.28
C ALA A 402 15.11 14.41 13.83
N PHE A 403 14.15 13.71 14.45
CA PHE A 403 14.41 12.38 15.02
C PHE A 403 14.68 11.28 13.98
N PRO A 404 13.89 11.14 12.89
CA PRO A 404 14.26 10.25 11.79
C PRO A 404 15.25 10.96 10.87
N SER A 405 16.55 10.85 11.14
CA SER A 405 17.61 11.60 10.44
C SER A 405 17.54 11.49 8.91
N GLN A 406 17.33 10.28 8.37
CA GLN A 406 17.25 10.06 6.92
C GLN A 406 15.98 10.63 6.27
N ALA A 407 14.83 10.58 6.95
CA ALA A 407 13.58 11.12 6.42
C ALA A 407 13.56 12.65 6.49
N THR A 408 14.15 13.21 7.55
CA THR A 408 14.32 14.65 7.77
C THR A 408 15.21 15.27 6.70
N ASP A 409 16.32 14.61 6.32
CA ASP A 409 17.21 15.10 5.27
C ASP A 409 16.50 15.22 3.90
N ARG A 410 15.65 14.24 3.57
CA ARG A 410 14.82 14.31 2.36
C ARG A 410 13.79 15.43 2.44
N ALA A 411 13.18 15.65 3.61
CA ALA A 411 12.24 16.74 3.84
C ALA A 411 12.90 18.12 3.72
N ILE A 412 14.08 18.32 4.33
CA ILE A 412 14.86 19.57 4.23
C ILE A 412 15.19 19.85 2.76
N LEU A 413 15.72 18.84 2.05
CA LEU A 413 16.05 18.99 0.63
C LEU A 413 14.81 19.32 -0.21
N ALA A 414 13.68 18.66 0.04
CA ALA A 414 12.42 18.95 -0.65
C ALA A 414 11.93 20.38 -0.36
N LEU A 415 11.96 20.83 0.89
CA LEU A 415 11.57 22.20 1.28
C LEU A 415 12.46 23.26 0.62
N VAL A 416 13.77 23.02 0.56
CA VAL A 416 14.73 23.94 -0.10
C VAL A 416 14.51 23.96 -1.61
N LEU A 417 14.31 22.81 -2.26
CA LEU A 417 14.01 22.75 -3.70
C LEU A 417 12.68 23.46 -4.04
N MET A 418 11.66 23.29 -3.20
CA MET A 418 10.37 23.99 -3.34
C MET A 418 10.52 25.49 -3.14
N ALA A 419 11.29 25.92 -2.15
CA ALA A 419 11.59 27.34 -1.94
C ALA A 419 12.34 27.95 -3.13
N LEU A 420 13.32 27.21 -3.67
CA LEU A 420 14.12 27.65 -4.81
C LEU A 420 13.27 27.77 -6.09
N SER A 421 12.40 26.79 -6.36
CA SER A 421 11.52 26.84 -7.53
C SER A 421 10.52 28.00 -7.45
N LEU A 422 9.95 28.26 -6.28
CA LEU A 422 9.06 29.40 -6.04
C LEU A 422 9.78 30.76 -6.14
N ALA A 423 11.06 30.82 -5.77
CA ALA A 423 11.84 32.07 -5.81
C ALA A 423 12.31 32.44 -7.23
N ILE A 424 12.66 31.45 -8.06
CA ILE A 424 13.23 31.65 -9.39
C ILE A 424 12.13 31.77 -10.46
N VAL A 425 11.08 30.96 -10.35
CA VAL A 425 10.10 30.81 -11.44
C VAL A 425 9.04 31.91 -11.35
N PRO A 426 8.75 32.63 -12.46
CA PRO A 426 7.68 33.63 -12.48
C PRO A 426 6.32 33.04 -12.07
N THR A 427 5.55 33.82 -11.32
CA THR A 427 4.27 33.43 -10.73
C THR A 427 3.27 32.89 -11.77
N LYS A 428 3.24 33.48 -12.97
CA LYS A 428 2.41 33.05 -14.09
C LYS A 428 2.80 31.67 -14.62
N VAL A 429 4.10 31.36 -14.65
CA VAL A 429 4.61 30.06 -15.09
C VAL A 429 4.30 29.00 -14.03
N LEU A 430 4.43 29.33 -12.74
CA LEU A 430 4.01 28.43 -11.66
C LEU A 430 2.51 28.10 -11.75
N LEU A 431 1.66 29.12 -11.99
CA LEU A 431 0.22 28.92 -12.15
C LEU A 431 -0.10 28.04 -13.37
N LEU A 432 0.61 28.24 -14.48
CA LEU A 432 0.50 27.38 -15.66
C LEU A 432 0.96 25.94 -15.37
N LEU A 433 2.06 25.75 -14.64
CA LEU A 433 2.56 24.43 -14.24
C LEU A 433 1.56 23.70 -13.35
N VAL A 434 0.96 24.39 -12.37
CA VAL A 434 -0.09 23.82 -11.52
C VAL A 434 -1.32 23.43 -12.35
N PHE A 435 -1.75 24.29 -13.27
CA PHE A 435 -2.86 23.98 -14.17
C PHE A 435 -2.57 22.76 -15.05
N LEU A 436 -1.38 22.69 -15.63
CA LEU A 436 -0.93 21.54 -16.42
C LEU A 436 -0.83 20.28 -15.55
N GLU A 437 -0.34 20.38 -14.32
CA GLU A 437 -0.26 19.26 -13.39
C GLU A 437 -1.66 18.68 -13.15
N VAL A 438 -2.60 19.49 -12.71
CA VAL A 438 -3.98 19.06 -12.40
C VAL A 438 -4.65 18.46 -13.64
N SER A 439 -4.46 19.07 -14.81
CA SER A 439 -5.10 18.64 -16.05
C SER A 439 -4.46 17.38 -16.65
N THR A 440 -3.14 17.20 -16.51
CA THR A 440 -2.40 16.10 -17.14
C THR A 440 -2.13 14.93 -16.21
N ASN A 441 -2.35 15.06 -14.92
CA ASN A 441 -2.05 14.02 -13.93
C ASN A 441 -2.72 12.67 -14.29
N ASN A 442 -3.99 12.71 -14.71
CA ASN A 442 -4.74 11.50 -15.08
C ASN A 442 -4.57 11.07 -16.55
N SER A 443 -3.74 11.77 -17.33
CA SER A 443 -3.53 11.44 -18.74
C SER A 443 -2.82 10.08 -18.89
N PRO A 444 -3.15 9.27 -19.91
CA PRO A 444 -2.64 7.91 -20.04
C PRO A 444 -1.11 7.84 -20.15
N LEU A 445 -0.48 8.84 -20.79
CA LEU A 445 0.97 8.92 -20.95
C LEU A 445 1.70 9.20 -19.64
N ARG A 446 1.11 9.99 -18.73
CA ARG A 446 1.77 10.45 -17.51
C ARG A 446 1.35 9.69 -16.25
N ARG A 447 0.18 9.03 -16.29
CA ARG A 447 -0.41 8.31 -15.17
C ARG A 447 0.56 7.36 -14.48
N ALA A 448 1.31 6.56 -15.23
CA ALA A 448 2.29 5.63 -14.66
C ALA A 448 3.40 6.35 -13.85
N SER A 449 3.86 7.51 -14.33
CA SER A 449 4.83 8.33 -13.61
C SER A 449 4.23 8.95 -12.35
N THR A 450 2.99 9.44 -12.41
CA THR A 450 2.36 10.04 -11.23
C THR A 450 2.00 9.00 -10.18
N GLU A 451 1.51 7.83 -10.57
CA GLU A 451 1.26 6.70 -9.67
C GLU A 451 2.57 6.26 -9.00
N ARG A 452 3.69 6.21 -9.74
CA ARG A 452 5.01 5.96 -9.15
C ARG A 452 5.39 7.04 -8.14
N CYS A 453 5.27 8.32 -8.48
CA CYS A 453 5.62 9.44 -7.58
C CYS A 453 4.76 9.43 -6.30
N THR A 454 3.44 9.30 -6.45
CA THR A 454 2.51 9.23 -5.31
C THR A 454 2.77 8.01 -4.43
N ARG A 455 3.15 6.86 -5.01
CA ARG A 455 3.59 5.69 -4.23
C ARG A 455 4.89 5.99 -3.46
N ARG A 456 5.89 6.62 -4.07
CA ARG A 456 7.14 6.98 -3.35
C ARG A 456 6.90 7.95 -2.20
N LEU A 457 6.03 8.94 -2.40
CA LEU A 457 5.63 9.87 -1.33
C LEU A 457 4.93 9.12 -0.19
N ARG A 458 4.05 8.18 -0.52
CA ARG A 458 3.36 7.32 0.44
C ARG A 458 4.33 6.42 1.20
N GLU A 459 5.24 5.73 0.50
CA GLU A 459 6.28 4.89 1.10
C GLU A 459 7.15 5.71 2.07
N TRP A 460 7.56 6.90 1.65
CA TRP A 460 8.32 7.82 2.50
C TRP A 460 7.52 8.25 3.73
N TRP A 461 6.25 8.63 3.57
CA TRP A 461 5.38 9.04 4.67
C TRP A 461 5.16 7.92 5.71
N PHE A 462 4.96 6.68 5.24
CA PHE A 462 4.80 5.53 6.13
C PHE A 462 6.10 5.10 6.81
N SER A 463 7.26 5.44 6.24
CA SER A 463 8.57 5.15 6.87
C SER A 463 8.88 6.04 8.07
N ILE A 464 8.13 7.13 8.29
CA ILE A 464 8.34 8.05 9.41
C ILE A 464 7.67 7.48 10.67
N PRO A 465 8.44 7.19 11.75
CA PRO A 465 7.87 6.76 13.01
C PRO A 465 7.09 7.90 13.68
N ALA A 466 6.01 7.55 14.39
CA ALA A 466 5.36 8.48 15.29
C ALA A 466 6.15 8.57 16.60
N ALA A 467 6.28 9.76 17.17
CA ALA A 467 6.92 9.92 18.47
C ALA A 467 6.05 9.23 19.55
N PRO A 468 6.64 8.43 20.47
CA PRO A 468 5.88 7.73 21.51
C PRO A 468 5.25 8.72 22.50
N VAL A 469 3.99 8.46 22.85
CA VAL A 469 3.22 9.23 23.83
C VAL A 469 3.07 8.36 25.07
N VAL A 470 3.60 8.81 26.22
CA VAL A 470 3.40 8.13 27.50
C VAL A 470 2.38 8.92 28.30
N VAL A 471 1.18 8.37 28.41
CA VAL A 471 0.12 8.93 29.26
C VAL A 471 0.43 8.55 30.71
N GLU A 472 0.89 9.50 31.52
CA GLU A 472 1.02 9.29 32.97
C GLU A 472 -0.39 9.27 33.58
N LYS A 473 -0.83 8.12 34.07
CA LYS A 473 -1.98 8.05 34.98
C LYS A 473 -1.58 8.72 36.29
N GLU A 474 -2.32 9.72 36.75
CA GLU A 474 -2.11 10.29 38.08
C GLU A 474 -2.13 9.15 39.12
N LYS A 475 -1.09 9.09 39.95
CA LYS A 475 -1.07 8.19 41.10
C LYS A 475 -2.23 8.60 42.00
N GLU A 476 -3.16 7.68 42.25
CA GLU A 476 -4.13 7.82 43.32
C GLU A 476 -3.37 8.16 44.62
N ASP A 477 -3.50 9.40 45.07
CA ASP A 477 -3.08 9.80 46.40
C ASP A 477 -3.86 8.94 47.41
N LYS A 478 -3.19 7.93 47.95
CA LYS A 478 -3.57 7.30 49.21
C LYS A 478 -3.60 8.39 50.27
N LYS A 479 -4.77 9.00 50.47
CA LYS A 479 -5.09 9.77 51.66
C LYS A 479 -5.12 8.81 52.84
N THR A 480 -4.00 8.74 53.55
CA THR A 480 -3.98 8.35 54.95
C THR A 480 -4.61 9.48 55.75
N ARG A 481 -5.84 9.27 56.24
CA ARG A 481 -6.23 9.77 57.56
C ARG A 481 -7.42 8.99 58.11
#